data_AF-A0A2D5GSV2-F1
#
_entry.id   AF-A0A2D5GSV2-F1
#
_cell.length_a   1.000
_cell.length_b   1.000
_cell.length_c   1.000
_cell.angle_alpha   90.00
_cell.angle_beta   90.00
_cell.angle_gamma   90.00
#
_symmetry.space_group_name_H-M   'P 1'
#
loop_
_entity.id
_entity.type
_entity.pdbx_description
1 polymer ?
#
loop_
_entity_poly.entity_id
_entity_poly.type
_entity_poly.pdbx_seq_one_letter_code
_entity_poly.pdbx_strand_id
1 'polypeptide(L)'
;MAKISQKDTQALIDAGALTTDEVAKLQTEGLVASRRTSTKRFMQTGAKTWVSPQFYFQGLKGAVYSKDMTSLKTKVDALIEKMATSKPSATKGNK
;
A
#
# COMPACT_ATOMS: atom_id res chain seq x y z
N MET A 1 0.51 -4.78 21.43
CA MET A 1 -0.56 -3.78 21.67
C MET A 1 -1.62 -3.94 20.59
N ALA A 2 -2.88 -4.11 20.98
CA ALA A 2 -3.99 -4.16 20.02
C ALA A 2 -4.30 -2.74 19.53
N LYS A 3 -4.50 -2.57 18.22
CA LYS A 3 -4.86 -1.28 17.61
C LYS A 3 -6.37 -1.19 17.43
N ILE A 4 -6.92 0.00 17.56
CA ILE A 4 -8.34 0.25 17.23
C ILE A 4 -8.53 0.04 15.73
N SER A 5 -9.57 -0.71 15.36
CA SER A 5 -9.86 -0.99 13.96
C SER A 5 -10.37 0.28 13.25
N GLN A 6 -10.16 0.37 11.94
CA GLN A 6 -10.67 1.51 11.17
C GLN A 6 -12.19 1.66 11.25
N LYS A 7 -12.91 0.53 11.39
CA LYS A 7 -14.36 0.53 11.50
C LYS A 7 -14.80 1.19 12.81
N ASP A 8 -14.14 0.84 13.91
CA ASP A 8 -14.47 1.40 15.23
C ASP A 8 -14.05 2.87 15.31
N THR A 9 -12.91 3.23 14.69
CA THR A 9 -12.51 4.64 14.57
C THR A 9 -13.51 5.47 13.77
N GLN A 10 -14.05 4.92 12.67
CA GLN A 10 -15.09 5.61 11.89
C GLN A 10 -16.36 5.82 12.71
N ALA A 11 -16.79 4.80 13.48
CA ALA A 11 -17.95 4.93 14.37
C ALA A 11 -17.75 6.03 15.44
N LEU A 12 -16.51 6.21 15.93
CA LEU A 12 -16.19 7.28 16.87
C LEU A 12 -16.19 8.68 16.22
N ILE A 13 -15.79 8.78 14.95
CA ILE A 13 -15.92 10.03 14.17
C ILE A 13 -17.39 10.36 13.96
N ASP A 14 -18.19 9.37 13.53
CA ASP A 14 -19.61 9.55 13.25
C ASP A 14 -20.40 9.90 14.53
N ALA A 15 -19.94 9.41 15.69
CA ALA A 15 -20.47 9.76 17.02
C ALA A 15 -19.97 11.12 17.55
N GLY A 16 -19.09 11.81 16.83
CA GLY A 16 -18.49 13.09 17.25
C GLY A 16 -17.48 12.98 18.40
N ALA A 17 -17.07 11.76 18.76
CA ALA A 17 -16.12 11.50 19.84
C ALA A 17 -14.66 11.71 19.43
N LEU A 18 -14.38 11.66 18.11
CA LEU A 18 -13.07 11.94 17.54
C LEU A 18 -13.20 12.77 16.27
N THR A 19 -12.28 13.70 16.08
CA THR A 19 -12.09 14.41 14.81
C THR A 19 -11.16 13.64 13.88
N THR A 20 -11.21 13.96 12.58
CA THR A 20 -10.30 13.37 11.59
C THR A 20 -8.83 13.65 11.90
N ASP A 21 -8.54 14.81 12.48
CA ASP A 21 -7.17 15.25 12.81
C ASP A 21 -6.61 14.48 14.01
N GLU A 22 -7.45 14.23 15.03
CA GLU A 22 -7.09 13.37 16.17
C GLU A 22 -6.81 11.94 15.71
N VAL A 23 -7.62 11.42 14.78
CA VAL A 23 -7.39 10.09 14.20
C VAL A 23 -6.07 10.02 13.43
N ALA A 24 -5.69 11.07 12.69
CA ALA A 24 -4.40 11.11 12.01
C ALA A 24 -3.22 11.09 13.01
N LYS A 25 -3.34 11.79 14.14
CA LYS A 25 -2.36 11.75 15.23
C LYS A 25 -2.28 10.36 15.86
N LEU A 26 -3.42 9.74 16.17
CA LEU A 26 -3.48 8.38 16.74
C LEU A 26 -2.97 7.30 15.77
N GLN A 27 -3.09 7.50 14.45
CA GLN A 27 -2.48 6.64 13.44
C GLN A 27 -0.95 6.78 13.44
N THR A 28 -0.43 7.99 13.60
CA THR A 28 1.01 8.27 13.70
C THR A 28 1.62 7.65 14.96
N GLU A 29 0.89 7.70 16.07
CA GLU A 29 1.24 7.06 17.35
C GLU A 29 1.05 5.53 17.32
N GLY A 30 0.49 4.99 16.24
CA GLY A 30 0.30 3.55 16.06
C GLY A 30 -0.84 2.95 16.87
N LEU A 31 -1.71 3.77 17.46
CA LEU A 31 -2.88 3.39 18.26
C LEU A 31 -4.09 3.02 17.39
N VAL A 32 -4.20 3.64 16.22
CA VAL A 32 -5.24 3.35 15.21
C VAL A 32 -4.62 2.61 14.02
N ALA A 33 -5.33 1.63 13.48
CA ALA A 33 -4.93 0.95 12.26
C ALA A 33 -4.95 1.91 11.05
N SER A 34 -3.82 2.09 10.37
CA SER A 34 -3.77 2.79 9.09
C SER A 34 -3.91 1.81 7.93
N ARG A 35 -4.70 2.18 6.92
CA ARG A 35 -4.84 1.37 5.70
C ARG A 35 -3.65 1.64 4.83
N ARG A 36 -2.76 0.65 4.71
CA ARG A 36 -1.65 0.71 3.76
C ARG A 36 -2.21 0.47 2.37
N THR A 37 -2.42 1.52 1.59
CA THR A 37 -2.70 1.39 0.15
C THR A 37 -1.38 1.15 -0.56
N SER A 38 -1.16 -0.06 -1.08
CA SER A 38 -0.04 -0.28 -1.99
C SER A 38 -0.35 0.36 -3.33
N THR A 39 0.46 1.33 -3.76
CA THR A 39 0.35 1.90 -5.10
C THR A 39 0.68 0.82 -6.12
N LYS A 40 -0.33 0.36 -6.87
CA LYS A 40 -0.10 -0.56 -7.99
C LYS A 40 0.69 0.15 -9.08
N ARG A 41 1.79 -0.47 -9.52
CA ARG A 41 2.68 0.02 -10.56
C ARG A 41 2.39 -0.71 -11.86
N PHE A 42 2.46 -0.01 -12.99
CA PHE A 42 2.17 -0.58 -14.31
C PHE A 42 3.23 -0.18 -15.34
N MET A 43 3.38 -1.02 -16.34
CA MET A 43 4.25 -0.79 -17.50
C MET A 43 3.47 -1.09 -18.77
N GLN A 44 3.74 -0.33 -19.83
CA GLN A 44 3.10 -0.54 -21.14
C GLN A 44 3.96 -1.48 -21.99
N THR A 45 3.33 -2.49 -22.58
CA THR A 45 3.98 -3.41 -23.52
C THR A 45 4.09 -2.78 -24.91
N GLY A 46 4.92 -3.36 -25.78
CA GLY A 46 4.98 -2.96 -27.20
C GLY A 46 3.62 -3.09 -27.92
N ALA A 47 2.75 -3.99 -27.45
CA ALA A 47 1.39 -4.17 -27.94
C ALA A 47 0.38 -3.17 -27.32
N LYS A 48 0.86 -2.12 -26.64
CA LYS A 48 0.07 -1.09 -25.94
C LYS A 48 -0.83 -1.61 -24.80
N THR A 49 -0.64 -2.84 -24.35
CA THR A 49 -1.34 -3.39 -23.17
C THR A 49 -0.60 -3.01 -21.87
N TRP A 50 -1.32 -2.99 -20.75
CA TRP A 50 -0.75 -2.66 -19.43
C TRP A 50 -0.48 -3.93 -18.63
N VAL A 51 0.71 -4.02 -18.04
CA VAL A 51 1.11 -5.12 -17.15
C VAL A 51 1.61 -4.58 -15.81
N SER A 52 1.48 -5.36 -14.75
CA SER A 52 2.07 -5.04 -13.44
C SER A 52 3.36 -5.84 -13.27
N PRO A 53 4.53 -5.20 -13.10
CA PRO A 53 5.74 -5.93 -12.75
C PRO A 53 5.57 -6.60 -11.39
N GLN A 54 6.05 -7.84 -11.27
CA GLN A 54 6.00 -8.62 -10.05
C GLN A 54 7.34 -9.33 -9.82
N PHE A 55 7.96 -9.06 -8.68
CA PHE A 55 9.13 -9.78 -8.20
C PHE A 55 8.76 -10.60 -6.96
N TYR A 56 9.07 -11.89 -6.98
CA TYR A 56 8.78 -12.79 -5.85
C TYR A 56 9.78 -13.94 -5.82
N PHE A 57 10.00 -14.49 -4.63
CA PHE A 57 10.87 -15.65 -4.43
C PHE A 57 10.07 -16.94 -4.54
N GLN A 58 10.32 -17.72 -5.59
CA GLN A 58 9.73 -19.05 -5.73
C GLN A 58 10.30 -20.01 -4.68
N GLY A 59 9.44 -20.90 -4.16
CA GLY A 59 9.87 -21.95 -3.23
C GLY A 59 10.01 -21.54 -1.76
N LEU A 60 9.56 -20.34 -1.37
CA LEU A 60 9.67 -19.87 0.03
C LEU A 60 8.99 -20.81 1.04
N LYS A 61 7.89 -21.49 0.66
CA LYS A 61 7.17 -22.48 1.48
C LYS A 61 6.96 -22.06 2.96
N GLY A 62 6.67 -20.79 3.21
CA GLY A 62 6.43 -20.25 4.55
C GLY A 62 7.68 -19.90 5.36
N ALA A 63 8.88 -20.06 4.78
CA ALA A 63 10.13 -19.62 5.41
C ALA A 63 10.20 -18.09 5.52
N VAL A 64 10.98 -17.62 6.49
CA VAL A 64 11.27 -16.19 6.70
C VAL A 64 12.34 -15.73 5.70
N TYR A 65 12.22 -14.51 5.19
CA TYR A 65 13.24 -13.93 4.31
C TYR A 65 14.58 -13.77 5.02
N SER A 66 15.66 -14.10 4.31
CA SER A 66 17.00 -13.72 4.73
C SER A 66 17.23 -12.21 4.59
N LYS A 67 18.31 -11.70 5.20
CA LYS A 67 18.73 -10.30 5.06
C LYS A 67 18.98 -9.93 3.59
N ASP A 68 19.61 -10.82 2.85
CA ASP A 68 19.94 -10.60 1.44
C ASP A 68 18.69 -10.62 0.55
N MET A 69 17.74 -11.51 0.83
CA MET A 69 16.44 -11.53 0.14
C MET A 69 15.68 -10.22 0.35
N THR A 70 15.70 -9.70 1.58
CA THR A 70 15.06 -8.43 1.93
C THR A 70 15.74 -7.26 1.21
N SER A 71 17.08 -7.26 1.18
CA SER A 71 17.88 -6.25 0.47
C SER A 71 17.60 -6.27 -1.04
N LEU A 72 17.59 -7.46 -1.65
CA LEU A 72 17.28 -7.63 -3.07
C LEU A 72 15.87 -7.16 -3.40
N LYS A 73 14.87 -7.59 -2.61
CA LYS A 73 13.49 -7.16 -2.80
C LYS A 73 13.37 -5.63 -2.76
N THR A 74 14.01 -4.98 -1.78
CA THR A 74 14.00 -3.52 -1.65
C THR A 74 14.59 -2.83 -2.87
N LYS A 75 15.73 -3.33 -3.38
CA LYS A 75 16.37 -2.77 -4.58
C LYS A 75 15.52 -2.95 -5.83
N VAL A 76 14.90 -4.12 -6.00
CA VAL A 76 14.03 -4.39 -7.14
C VAL A 76 12.77 -3.54 -7.06
N ASP A 77 12.17 -3.38 -5.88
CA ASP A 77 11.02 -2.51 -5.69
C ASP A 77 11.38 -1.06 -6.09
N ALA A 78 12.52 -0.53 -5.64
CA ALA A 78 12.99 0.82 -6.02
C ALA A 78 13.20 0.97 -7.54
N LEU A 79 13.71 -0.07 -8.21
CA LEU A 79 13.85 -0.06 -9.68
C LEU A 79 12.49 -0.06 -10.36
N ILE A 80 11.55 -0.87 -9.89
CA ILE A 80 10.17 -0.89 -10.38
C ILE A 80 9.54 0.50 -10.22
N GLU A 81 9.72 1.15 -9.08
CA GLU A 81 9.18 2.49 -8.84
C GLU A 81 9.75 3.55 -9.80
N LYS A 82 11.03 3.43 -10.17
CA LYS A 82 11.68 4.33 -11.12
C LYS A 82 11.20 4.12 -12.55
N MET A 83 10.95 2.87 -12.94
CA MET A 83 10.68 2.49 -14.33
C MET A 83 9.18 2.36 -14.66
N ALA A 84 8.36 2.05 -13.67
CA ALA A 84 6.93 1.84 -13.86
C ALA A 84 6.15 3.12 -13.53
N THR A 85 5.05 3.32 -14.26
CA THR A 85 4.13 4.42 -14.00
C THR A 85 3.06 3.99 -13.02
N SER A 86 2.62 4.89 -12.14
CA SER A 86 1.31 4.73 -11.50
C SER A 86 0.26 4.90 -12.60
N LYS A 87 -0.71 3.99 -12.69
CA LYS A 87 -1.81 4.14 -13.65
C LYS A 87 -2.41 5.55 -13.42
N PRO A 88 -2.47 6.45 -14.41
CA PRO A 88 -3.22 7.67 -14.24
C PRO A 88 -4.62 7.23 -13.85
N SER A 89 -5.14 7.74 -12.73
CA SER A 89 -6.52 7.46 -12.35
C SER A 89 -7.34 7.71 -13.61
N ALA A 90 -8.17 6.75 -13.99
CA ALA A 90 -9.23 7.08 -14.92
C ALA A 90 -9.95 8.24 -14.23
N THR A 91 -9.80 9.46 -14.75
CA THR A 91 -10.62 10.59 -14.39
C THR A 91 -12.03 10.04 -14.48
N LYS A 92 -12.68 9.83 -13.33
CA LYS A 92 -14.10 9.50 -13.31
C LYS A 92 -14.73 10.69 -14.03
N GLY A 93 -15.16 10.46 -15.27
CA GLY A 93 -15.91 11.43 -16.02
C GLY A 93 -17.09 11.83 -15.15
N ASN A 94 -17.11 13.10 -14.77
CA ASN A 94 -18.27 13.71 -14.16
C ASN A 94 -19.39 13.62 -15.21
N LYS A 95 -20.41 12.80 -14.95
CA LYS A 95 -21.69 12.84 -15.65
C LYS A 95 -22.75 13.18 -14.62
#